data_AF-A0A7K4BKL3-F1
#
_entry.id   AF-A0A7K4BKL3-F1
#
_cell.length_a   1.000
_cell.length_b   1.000
_cell.length_c   1.000
_cell.angle_alpha   90.00
_cell.angle_beta   90.00
_cell.angle_gamma   90.00
#
_symmetry.space_group_name_H-M   'P 1'
#
loop_
_entity.id
_entity.type
_entity.pdbx_description
1 polymer ?
#
loop_
_entity_poly.entity_id
_entity_poly.type
_entity_poly.pdbx_seq_one_letter_code
_entity_poly.pdbx_strand_id
1 'polypeptide(L)'
;MKTFVLTVSRTFPKTHKRAGQQTWFVEKINEAGMPISDEPIMGKKIHTIRANYELWKKRAKQINDGKAILSVRYWSGKPYNSKQVEFCQLTKIGLQKLDNPTNFVWAEIDGKKCNWEDVAKNDGLSFDDFCEWFKVRQNSPMAVIHFSEWRY
;
A
#
# COMPACT_ATOMS: atom_id res chain seq x y z
N MET A 1 -6.29 19.50 12.35
CA MET A 1 -6.45 18.02 12.47
C MET A 1 -5.10 17.35 12.25
N LYS A 2 -4.72 16.36 13.07
CA LYS A 2 -3.45 15.64 12.90
C LYS A 2 -3.44 14.91 11.56
N THR A 3 -2.33 14.96 10.84
CA THR A 3 -2.22 14.34 9.50
C THR A 3 -1.07 13.36 9.48
N PHE A 4 -1.34 12.10 9.13
CA PHE A 4 -0.31 11.12 8.82
C PHE A 4 -0.13 11.03 7.32
N VAL A 5 1.10 11.17 6.84
CA VAL A 5 1.40 11.09 5.41
C VAL A 5 1.82 9.66 5.04
N LEU A 6 1.23 9.15 3.96
CA LEU A 6 1.67 7.93 3.29
C LEU A 6 1.98 8.25 1.84
N THR A 7 3.23 8.03 1.42
CA THR A 7 3.61 8.23 0.02
C THR A 7 3.53 6.93 -0.78
N VAL A 8 3.07 7.01 -2.02
CA VAL A 8 3.16 5.97 -3.04
C VAL A 8 4.04 6.45 -4.21
N SER A 9 4.70 5.51 -4.89
CA SER A 9 5.57 5.84 -6.03
C SER A 9 4.77 6.03 -7.32
N ARG A 10 5.14 7.03 -8.13
CA ARG A 10 4.67 7.17 -9.52
C ARG A 10 5.39 6.24 -10.48
N THR A 11 6.64 5.94 -10.19
CA THR A 11 7.49 5.08 -11.01
C THR A 11 8.14 3.98 -10.18
N PHE A 12 8.50 2.88 -10.83
CA PHE A 12 9.32 1.83 -10.20
C PHE A 12 10.68 2.40 -9.76
N PRO A 13 11.19 1.99 -8.58
CA PRO A 13 12.45 2.49 -8.05
C PRO A 13 13.64 2.03 -8.88
N LYS A 14 14.80 2.70 -8.73
CA LYS A 14 16.03 2.39 -9.48
C LYS A 14 16.53 0.95 -9.31
N THR A 15 16.18 0.31 -8.20
CA THR A 15 16.59 -1.06 -7.86
C THR A 15 15.68 -2.14 -8.45
N HIS A 16 14.64 -1.75 -9.20
CA HIS A 16 13.65 -2.65 -9.79
C HIS A 16 13.89 -2.79 -11.30
N LYS A 17 13.66 -3.95 -11.93
CA LYS A 17 13.93 -4.19 -13.36
C LYS A 17 13.17 -3.25 -14.30
N ARG A 18 11.98 -2.82 -13.88
CA ARG A 18 11.14 -1.81 -14.56
C ARG A 18 11.45 -0.36 -14.16
N ALA A 19 12.63 -0.08 -13.61
CA ALA A 19 13.02 1.24 -13.10
C ALA A 19 12.60 2.38 -14.05
N GLY A 20 11.97 3.42 -13.49
CA GLY A 20 11.51 4.59 -14.25
C GLY A 20 10.18 4.42 -14.98
N GLN A 21 9.68 3.19 -15.19
CA GLN A 21 8.35 2.97 -15.75
C GLN A 21 7.26 3.36 -14.74
N GLN A 22 6.06 3.73 -15.22
CA GLN A 22 4.93 4.10 -14.38
C GLN A 22 4.38 2.89 -13.60
N THR A 23 4.06 3.09 -12.31
CA THR A 23 3.37 2.09 -11.47
C THR A 23 1.85 2.17 -11.61
N TRP A 24 1.36 3.35 -11.98
CA TRP A 24 -0.05 3.72 -12.00
C TRP A 24 -0.76 3.59 -10.65
N PHE A 25 -0.01 3.70 -9.54
CA PHE A 25 -0.60 3.53 -8.20
C PHE A 25 -1.65 4.58 -7.85
N VAL A 26 -1.49 5.82 -8.31
CA VAL A 26 -2.47 6.89 -8.04
C VAL A 26 -3.81 6.54 -8.70
N GLU A 27 -3.73 6.16 -9.97
CA GLU A 27 -4.87 5.81 -10.81
C GLU A 27 -5.55 4.54 -10.27
N LYS A 28 -4.79 3.50 -9.95
CA LYS A 28 -5.29 2.24 -9.37
C LYS A 28 -5.92 2.40 -7.97
N ILE A 29 -5.45 3.37 -7.17
CA ILE A 29 -6.07 3.70 -5.86
C ILE A 29 -7.38 4.45 -6.09
N ASN A 30 -7.39 5.44 -6.99
CA ASN A 30 -8.60 6.20 -7.30
C ASN A 30 -9.69 5.30 -7.88
N GLU A 31 -9.34 4.38 -8.79
CA GLU A 31 -10.27 3.40 -9.38
C GLU A 31 -10.80 2.38 -8.34
N ALA A 32 -10.05 2.13 -7.26
CA ALA A 32 -10.54 1.31 -6.15
C ALA A 32 -11.58 2.03 -5.28
N GLY A 33 -11.43 3.34 -5.08
CA GLY A 33 -12.34 4.14 -4.25
C GLY A 33 -13.56 4.69 -5.01
N MET A 34 -13.39 4.96 -6.31
CA MET A 34 -14.43 5.49 -7.20
C MET A 34 -14.33 4.77 -8.56
N PRO A 35 -14.81 3.51 -8.66
CA PRO A 35 -14.73 2.76 -9.89
C PRO A 35 -15.55 3.44 -11.00
N ILE A 36 -14.96 3.55 -12.19
CA ILE A 36 -15.61 4.11 -13.38
C ILE A 36 -16.41 3.02 -14.12
N SER A 37 -16.03 1.75 -13.94
CA SER A 37 -16.66 0.56 -14.51
C SER A 37 -16.59 -0.61 -13.52
N ASP A 38 -17.42 -1.64 -13.73
CA ASP A 38 -17.41 -2.86 -12.90
C ASP A 38 -16.05 -3.58 -12.95
N GLU A 39 -15.48 -3.68 -14.16
CA GLU A 39 -14.12 -4.18 -14.36
C GLU A 39 -13.12 -3.03 -14.43
N PRO A 40 -12.04 -3.04 -13.62
CA PRO A 40 -11.05 -1.98 -13.63
C PRO A 40 -10.15 -2.05 -14.85
N ILE A 41 -9.95 -0.92 -15.52
CA ILE A 41 -9.17 -0.79 -16.76
C ILE A 41 -7.68 -1.04 -16.49
N MET A 42 -7.17 -0.57 -15.35
CA MET A 42 -5.74 -0.60 -14.99
C MET A 42 -5.43 -1.55 -13.83
N GLY A 43 -6.44 -2.26 -13.32
CA GLY A 43 -6.41 -2.97 -12.05
C GLY A 43 -6.62 -2.06 -10.84
N LYS A 44 -6.69 -2.64 -9.63
CA LYS A 44 -6.93 -1.89 -8.39
C LYS A 44 -5.73 -1.99 -7.46
N LYS A 45 -5.49 -0.94 -6.68
CA LYS A 45 -4.57 -0.97 -5.53
C LYS A 45 -5.39 -0.64 -4.30
N ILE A 46 -5.80 -1.68 -3.58
CA ILE A 46 -6.72 -1.57 -2.45
C ILE A 46 -5.99 -1.53 -1.10
N HIS A 47 -4.71 -1.88 -1.07
CA HIS A 47 -3.87 -1.73 0.12
C HIS A 47 -2.41 -1.43 -0.22
N THR A 48 -1.62 -1.20 0.83
CA THR A 48 -0.16 -1.24 0.74
C THR A 48 0.51 -1.85 1.95
N ILE A 49 1.65 -2.51 1.75
CA ILE A 49 2.47 -3.06 2.84
C ILE A 49 3.51 -2.01 3.30
N ARG A 50 3.61 -1.81 4.62
CA ARG A 50 4.56 -0.89 5.25
C ARG A 50 5.24 -1.55 6.45
N ALA A 51 6.50 -1.20 6.66
CA ALA A 51 7.24 -1.61 7.85
C ALA A 51 6.58 -1.11 9.15
N ASN A 52 6.91 -1.77 10.26
CA ASN A 52 6.55 -1.38 11.62
C ASN A 52 5.03 -1.39 11.88
N TYR A 53 4.49 -2.59 12.12
CA TYR A 53 3.08 -2.78 12.43
C TYR A 53 2.60 -1.95 13.64
N GLU A 54 3.34 -1.95 14.75
CA GLU A 54 2.92 -1.25 15.99
C GLU A 54 2.80 0.27 15.81
N LEU A 55 3.67 0.87 14.99
CA LEU A 55 3.54 2.27 14.61
C LEU A 55 2.22 2.51 13.85
N TRP A 56 1.94 1.69 12.85
CA TRP A 56 0.73 1.83 12.04
C TRP A 56 -0.55 1.51 12.81
N LYS A 57 -0.50 0.59 13.77
CA LYS A 57 -1.60 0.31 14.72
C LYS A 57 -2.00 1.56 15.49
N LYS A 58 -1.04 2.28 16.05
CA LYS A 58 -1.28 3.55 16.76
C LYS A 58 -1.83 4.64 15.83
N ARG A 59 -1.37 4.69 14.58
CA ARG A 59 -1.85 5.66 13.57
C ARG A 59 -3.27 5.35 13.12
N ALA A 60 -3.55 4.09 12.77
CA ALA A 60 -4.86 3.62 12.35
C ALA A 60 -5.91 3.88 13.43
N LYS A 61 -5.59 3.60 14.71
CA LYS A 61 -6.49 3.97 15.82
C LYS A 61 -6.81 5.46 15.85
N GLN A 62 -5.81 6.34 15.75
CA GLN A 62 -6.03 7.78 15.75
C GLN A 62 -6.86 8.26 14.55
N ILE A 63 -6.65 7.65 13.37
CA ILE A 63 -7.44 7.96 12.16
C ILE A 63 -8.89 7.53 12.36
N ASN A 64 -9.11 6.27 12.73
CA ASN A 64 -10.44 5.69 12.88
C ASN A 64 -11.24 6.27 14.06
N ASP A 65 -10.56 6.77 15.09
CA ASP A 65 -11.17 7.54 16.20
C ASP A 65 -11.53 9.01 15.79
N GLY A 66 -11.26 9.42 14.55
CA GLY A 66 -11.50 10.80 14.06
C GLY A 66 -10.52 11.85 14.58
N LYS A 67 -9.40 11.43 15.21
CA LYS A 67 -8.37 12.33 15.77
C LYS A 67 -7.31 12.73 14.75
N ALA A 68 -7.23 12.00 13.64
CA ALA A 68 -6.29 12.23 12.55
C ALA A 68 -6.90 11.84 11.20
N ILE A 69 -6.24 12.23 10.12
CA ILE A 69 -6.50 11.71 8.77
C ILE A 69 -5.24 11.05 8.20
N LEU A 70 -5.43 10.14 7.25
CA LEU A 70 -4.35 9.70 6.36
C LEU A 70 -4.38 10.55 5.09
N SER A 71 -3.27 11.22 4.81
CA SER A 71 -3.02 11.91 3.55
C SER A 71 -2.14 11.04 2.67
N VAL A 72 -2.68 10.60 1.54
CA VAL A 72 -1.96 9.79 0.56
C VAL A 72 -1.39 10.69 -0.53
N ARG A 73 -0.07 10.57 -0.74
CA ARG A 73 0.71 11.50 -1.57
C ARG A 73 1.64 10.77 -2.52
N TYR A 74 2.17 11.49 -3.49
CA TYR A 74 3.32 11.07 -4.28
C TYR A 74 4.32 12.22 -4.40
N TRP A 75 5.57 11.92 -4.75
CA TRP A 75 6.57 12.96 -5.07
C TRP A 75 6.41 13.37 -6.54
N SER A 76 6.28 14.67 -6.80
CA SER A 76 6.16 15.26 -8.16
C SER A 76 7.37 15.00 -9.06
N GLY A 77 8.51 14.66 -8.46
CA GLY A 77 9.75 14.34 -9.15
C GLY A 77 10.57 13.34 -8.34
N LYS A 78 11.82 13.70 -8.02
CA LYS A 78 12.74 12.83 -7.27
C LYS A 78 12.19 12.55 -5.86
N PRO A 79 12.06 11.27 -5.45
CA PRO A 79 11.66 10.92 -4.09
C PRO A 79 12.54 11.61 -3.05
N TYR A 80 11.92 12.12 -1.98
CA TYR A 80 12.55 12.85 -0.88
C TYR A 80 13.14 14.23 -1.22
N ASN A 81 13.18 14.61 -2.50
CA ASN A 81 13.84 15.83 -2.99
C ASN A 81 12.92 16.67 -3.91
N SER A 82 11.60 16.51 -3.83
CA SER A 82 10.65 17.23 -4.69
C SER A 82 9.38 17.60 -3.92
N LYS A 83 8.45 18.34 -4.53
CA LYS A 83 7.17 18.64 -3.87
C LYS A 83 6.35 17.35 -3.72
N GLN A 84 5.75 17.13 -2.55
CA GLN A 84 4.72 16.09 -2.41
C GLN A 84 3.37 16.63 -2.90
N VAL A 85 2.68 15.82 -3.71
CA VAL A 85 1.34 16.09 -4.20
C VAL A 85 0.37 15.14 -3.52
N GLU A 86 -0.60 15.71 -2.80
CA GLU A 86 -1.70 14.96 -2.20
C GLU A 86 -2.78 14.72 -3.25
N PHE A 87 -3.31 13.50 -3.28
CA PHE A 87 -4.36 13.12 -4.23
C PHE A 87 -5.52 12.39 -3.58
N CYS A 88 -5.36 11.94 -2.32
CA CYS A 88 -6.39 11.21 -1.60
C CYS A 88 -6.24 11.50 -0.09
N GLN A 89 -7.37 11.73 0.58
CA GLN A 89 -7.46 11.81 2.04
C GLN A 89 -8.43 10.74 2.53
N LEU A 90 -8.04 10.02 3.58
CA LEU A 90 -8.86 8.99 4.21
C LEU A 90 -9.08 9.33 5.69
N THR A 91 -10.34 9.37 6.09
CA THR A 91 -10.77 9.52 7.49
C THR A 91 -10.97 8.18 8.19
N LYS A 92 -10.94 7.08 7.44
CA LYS A 92 -10.93 5.69 7.93
C LYS A 92 -9.95 4.87 7.11
N ILE A 93 -9.25 3.94 7.77
CA ILE A 93 -8.38 2.97 7.12
C ILE A 93 -8.52 1.59 7.76
N GLY A 94 -8.27 0.55 6.95
CA GLY A 94 -8.07 -0.80 7.45
C GLY A 94 -6.62 -1.08 7.83
N LEU A 95 -6.42 -1.98 8.77
CA LEU A 95 -5.11 -2.45 9.16
C LEU A 95 -5.15 -3.94 9.47
N GLN A 96 -4.31 -4.71 8.80
CA GLN A 96 -4.02 -6.11 9.10
C GLN A 96 -2.52 -6.30 9.33
N LYS A 97 -2.15 -7.31 10.10
CA LYS A 97 -0.77 -7.63 10.45
C LYS A 97 -0.24 -8.69 9.50
N LEU A 98 0.84 -8.40 8.78
CA LEU A 98 1.64 -9.42 8.11
C LEU A 98 2.66 -9.95 9.12
N ASP A 99 2.42 -11.13 9.67
CA ASP A 99 3.14 -11.69 10.81
C ASP A 99 4.56 -12.14 10.45
N ASN A 100 4.68 -12.96 9.40
CA ASN A 100 5.96 -13.50 8.95
C ASN A 100 6.24 -13.11 7.49
N PRO A 101 6.72 -11.88 7.23
CA PRO A 101 6.96 -11.38 5.89
C PRO A 101 8.04 -12.17 5.12
N THR A 102 8.92 -12.90 5.79
CA THR A 102 9.98 -13.71 5.16
C THR A 102 9.50 -15.09 4.72
N ASN A 103 8.25 -15.47 5.03
CA ASN A 103 7.65 -16.70 4.49
C ASN A 103 7.23 -16.49 3.03
N PHE A 104 7.88 -17.20 2.11
CA PHE A 104 7.60 -17.12 0.68
C PHE A 104 6.62 -18.19 0.16
N VAL A 105 6.10 -19.06 1.03
CA VAL A 105 5.09 -20.06 0.64
C VAL A 105 3.68 -19.45 0.70
N TRP A 106 3.38 -18.69 1.75
CA TRP A 106 2.13 -17.94 1.90
C TRP A 106 2.35 -16.67 2.71
N ALA A 107 1.49 -15.68 2.53
CA ALA A 107 1.42 -14.50 3.39
C ALA A 107 0.58 -14.84 4.62
N GLU A 108 1.15 -14.71 5.81
CA GLU A 108 0.39 -14.86 7.07
C GLU A 108 -0.14 -13.49 7.49
N ILE A 109 -1.43 -13.25 7.25
CA ILE A 109 -2.11 -11.96 7.50
C ILE A 109 -3.15 -12.17 8.60
N ASP A 110 -2.96 -11.55 9.77
CA ASP A 110 -3.75 -11.75 10.98
C ASP A 110 -3.94 -13.25 11.32
N GLY A 111 -2.87 -14.05 11.17
CA GLY A 111 -2.90 -15.51 11.37
C GLY A 111 -3.57 -16.32 10.26
N LYS A 112 -4.13 -15.69 9.22
CA LYS A 112 -4.68 -16.37 8.04
C LYS A 112 -3.61 -16.58 6.98
N LYS A 113 -3.58 -17.76 6.35
CA LYS A 113 -2.71 -18.03 5.19
C LYS A 113 -3.37 -17.49 3.92
N CYS A 114 -2.69 -16.56 3.25
CA CYS A 114 -3.12 -15.92 2.02
C CYS A 114 -2.14 -16.18 0.88
N ASN A 115 -2.64 -16.26 -0.36
CA ASN A 115 -1.79 -16.41 -1.54
C ASN A 115 -1.05 -15.10 -1.83
N TRP A 116 0.27 -15.17 -2.03
CA TRP A 116 1.08 -14.01 -2.38
C TRP A 116 0.68 -13.36 -3.71
N GLU A 117 0.12 -14.11 -4.67
CA GLU A 117 -0.39 -13.55 -5.92
C GLU A 117 -1.57 -12.61 -5.69
N ASP A 118 -2.51 -13.00 -4.82
CA ASP A 118 -3.63 -12.14 -4.42
C ASP A 118 -3.14 -10.92 -3.64
N VAL A 119 -2.11 -11.09 -2.79
CA VAL A 119 -1.45 -9.99 -2.08
C VAL A 119 -0.79 -9.01 -3.03
N ALA A 120 -0.08 -9.50 -4.05
CA ALA A 120 0.52 -8.67 -5.07
C ALA A 120 -0.53 -7.91 -5.89
N LYS A 121 -1.57 -8.62 -6.35
CA LYS A 121 -2.67 -8.06 -7.13
C LYS A 121 -3.38 -6.94 -6.36
N ASN A 122 -3.67 -7.14 -5.08
CA ASN A 122 -4.33 -6.14 -4.24
C ASN A 122 -3.39 -4.98 -3.82
N ASP A 123 -2.07 -5.20 -3.83
CA ASP A 123 -1.05 -4.13 -3.80
C ASP A 123 -0.93 -3.41 -5.15
N GLY A 124 -1.67 -3.82 -6.19
CA GLY A 124 -1.67 -3.18 -7.50
C GLY A 124 -0.43 -3.49 -8.35
N LEU A 125 0.24 -4.61 -8.08
CA LEU A 125 1.40 -5.09 -8.82
C LEU A 125 1.12 -6.48 -9.42
N SER A 126 1.87 -6.83 -10.47
CA SER A 126 2.00 -8.24 -10.86
C SER A 126 2.78 -8.99 -9.76
N PHE A 127 2.62 -10.31 -9.67
CA PHE A 127 3.33 -11.09 -8.65
C PHE A 127 4.85 -10.96 -8.76
N ASP A 128 5.37 -10.95 -9.99
CA ASP A 128 6.80 -10.85 -10.25
C ASP A 128 7.37 -9.44 -9.99
N ASP A 129 6.65 -8.37 -10.36
CA ASP A 129 7.00 -7.00 -9.93
C ASP A 129 6.93 -6.85 -8.41
N PHE A 130 5.96 -7.48 -7.76
CA PHE A 130 5.81 -7.46 -6.30
C PHE A 130 6.96 -8.17 -5.60
N CYS A 131 7.35 -9.36 -6.04
CA CYS A 131 8.51 -10.09 -5.54
C CYS A 131 9.78 -9.24 -5.66
N GLU A 132 9.95 -8.54 -6.79
CA GLU A 132 11.06 -7.63 -6.96
C GLU A 132 11.02 -6.42 -6.02
N TRP A 133 9.84 -5.80 -5.90
CA TRP A 133 9.63 -4.63 -5.03
C TRP A 133 9.92 -4.94 -3.57
N PHE A 134 9.62 -6.16 -3.14
CA PHE A 134 9.83 -6.66 -1.78
C PHE A 134 10.97 -7.69 -1.69
N LYS A 135 11.99 -7.60 -2.56
CA LYS A 135 13.18 -8.50 -2.55
C LYS A 135 13.87 -8.57 -1.19
N VAL A 136 13.98 -7.43 -0.52
CA VAL A 136 14.56 -7.35 0.83
C VAL A 136 13.42 -7.12 1.81
N ARG A 137 13.09 -8.16 2.58
CA ARG A 137 12.03 -8.11 3.59
C ARG A 137 12.62 -7.96 4.99
N GLN A 138 11.91 -7.20 5.81
CA GLN A 138 12.27 -7.05 7.21
C GLN A 138 11.88 -8.31 7.96
N ASN A 139 12.69 -8.76 8.93
CA ASN A 139 12.36 -9.91 9.78
C ASN A 139 11.41 -9.53 10.94
N SER A 140 10.52 -8.56 10.70
CA SER A 140 9.63 -8.01 11.72
C SER A 140 8.24 -7.78 11.13
N PRO A 141 7.17 -7.92 11.93
CA PRO A 141 5.82 -7.78 11.42
C PRO A 141 5.57 -6.45 10.71
N MET A 142 4.88 -6.53 9.58
CA MET A 142 4.55 -5.39 8.73
C MET A 142 3.06 -5.08 8.79
N ALA A 143 2.69 -3.86 8.44
CA ALA A 143 1.31 -3.41 8.32
C ALA A 143 0.83 -3.56 6.88
N VAL A 144 -0.27 -4.29 6.68
CA VAL A 144 -1.10 -4.21 5.48
C VAL A 144 -2.13 -3.12 5.73
N ILE A 145 -1.97 -1.97 5.07
CA ILE A 145 -2.81 -0.78 5.25
C ILE A 145 -3.81 -0.72 4.10
N HIS A 146 -5.09 -0.87 4.41
CA HIS A 146 -6.15 -0.91 3.40
C HIS A 146 -6.73 0.49 3.16
N PHE A 147 -6.87 0.84 1.89
CA PHE A 147 -7.56 2.05 1.42
C PHE A 147 -9.07 1.84 1.25
N SER A 148 -9.53 0.57 1.29
CA SER A 148 -10.93 0.16 1.18
C SER A 148 -11.41 -0.62 2.41
N GLU A 149 -12.70 -0.98 2.46
CA GLU A 149 -13.27 -1.85 3.51
C GLU A 149 -12.85 -3.33 3.38
N TRP A 150 -12.36 -3.76 2.22
CA TRP A 150 -11.93 -5.15 1.96
C TRP A 150 -10.79 -5.62 2.88
N ARG A 151 -10.80 -6.89 3.31
CA ARG A 151 -9.79 -7.55 4.16
C ARG A 151 -9.49 -8.97 3.66
N TYR A 152 -8.31 -9.47 4.01
CA TYR A 152 -7.85 -10.84 3.79
C TYR A 152 -8.60 -11.85 4.63
#